data_AF-A0A382KGM7-F1
#
_entry.id   AF-A0A382KGM7-F1
#
_cell.length_a   1.000
_cell.length_b   1.000
_cell.length_c   1.000
_cell.angle_alpha   90.00
_cell.angle_beta   90.00
_cell.angle_gamma   90.00
#
_symmetry.space_group_name_H-M   'P 1'
#
loop_
_entity.id
_entity.type
_entity.pdbx_description
1 polymer ?
#
loop_
_entity_poly.entity_id
_entity_poly.type
_entity_poly.pdbx_seq_one_letter_code
_entity_poly.pdbx_strand_id
1 'polypeptide(L)'
;VKKTSNYSISFLLLLVSIFLTLEAFTLKKDFRSGEVLYNQYCASCHGDNGGGSGDLAYLLYPKPRDFTSGKYKIKSSPPGLPPTDDDIIKTIKQGMPGTAMPAFNFLHNDEIIRLTDEVKKFSSMNNQHVKSLTIPTELPATNEIITLGKDIYNEVGCNMCHGNTGKGDGPSAQKLVDSKGYPIVPKDFTAGNYIGGNTKRDLFLRFATGIDGTPMPSYGNLAEVLGKPKEDENKLTWALVHYVKSLEVKKYDRISNPIENNKIISSKTNNVIDPEEFIYGSTSLWDNAEIYSIPVSRLWQSESANYQTINVRSMYNSKYIAIKMDWEDQTIDERLYRVQDFQDAAAIQFSIDAVKGFHGMGSEDHPTDIWFW
;
A
#
# COMPACT_ATOMS: atom_id res chain seq x y z
N VAL A 1 41.66 -34.88 -62.15
CA VAL A 1 41.97 -33.64 -61.42
C VAL A 1 40.77 -33.28 -60.56
N LYS A 2 40.95 -33.27 -59.24
CA LYS A 2 39.89 -33.17 -58.21
C LYS A 2 39.17 -31.81 -58.27
N LYS A 3 37.84 -31.81 -58.38
CA LYS A 3 37.00 -30.63 -58.09
C LYS A 3 36.91 -30.48 -56.57
N THR A 4 37.72 -29.58 -56.00
CA THR A 4 37.60 -29.19 -54.60
C THR A 4 36.52 -28.13 -54.42
N SER A 5 35.79 -28.30 -53.32
CA SER A 5 34.52 -27.68 -52.96
C SER A 5 34.60 -26.18 -52.69
N ASN A 6 33.84 -25.38 -53.44
CA ASN A 6 33.53 -23.97 -53.11
C ASN A 6 32.34 -23.82 -52.14
N TYR A 7 31.76 -24.93 -51.65
CA TYR A 7 30.56 -24.89 -50.81
C TYR A 7 30.84 -24.55 -49.34
N SER A 8 32.10 -24.57 -48.90
CA SER A 8 32.44 -24.38 -47.47
C SER A 8 32.47 -22.91 -47.03
N ILE A 9 32.72 -21.97 -47.94
CA ILE A 9 32.82 -20.53 -47.60
C ILE A 9 31.44 -19.87 -47.58
N SER A 10 30.55 -20.26 -48.49
CA SER A 10 29.19 -19.70 -48.57
C SER A 10 28.30 -20.15 -47.41
N PHE A 11 28.48 -21.38 -46.91
CA PHE A 11 27.78 -21.89 -45.73
C PHE A 11 28.28 -21.24 -44.42
N LEU A 12 29.57 -20.94 -44.33
CA LEU A 12 30.17 -20.25 -43.19
C LEU A 12 29.71 -18.77 -43.12
N LEU A 13 29.64 -18.08 -44.26
CA LEU A 13 29.12 -16.71 -44.34
C LEU A 13 27.63 -16.61 -43.99
N LEU A 14 26.82 -17.62 -44.35
CA LEU A 14 25.40 -17.70 -43.99
C LEU A 14 25.21 -17.93 -42.47
N LEU A 15 26.03 -18.80 -41.87
CA LEU A 15 26.01 -19.05 -40.42
C LEU A 15 26.47 -17.84 -39.60
N VAL A 16 27.48 -17.10 -40.07
CA VAL A 16 27.95 -15.87 -39.41
C VAL A 16 26.91 -14.76 -39.51
N SER A 17 26.17 -14.64 -40.62
CA SER A 17 25.08 -13.67 -40.76
C SER A 17 23.81 -14.05 -39.97
N ILE A 18 23.55 -15.34 -39.76
CA ILE A 18 22.50 -15.82 -38.84
C ILE A 18 22.90 -15.58 -37.37
N PHE A 19 24.18 -15.74 -37.01
CA PHE A 19 24.68 -15.39 -35.66
C PHE A 19 24.66 -13.88 -35.40
N LEU A 20 25.03 -13.04 -36.39
CA LEU A 20 24.98 -11.58 -36.30
C LEU A 20 23.54 -11.02 -36.23
N THR A 21 22.55 -11.73 -36.77
CA THR A 21 21.14 -11.35 -36.66
C THR A 21 20.48 -11.86 -35.37
N LEU A 22 21.01 -12.91 -34.74
CA LEU A 22 20.55 -13.37 -33.42
C LEU A 22 21.04 -12.48 -32.26
N GLU A 23 22.21 -11.84 -32.36
CA GLU A 23 22.68 -10.89 -31.33
C GLU A 23 21.88 -9.57 -31.31
N ALA A 24 21.24 -9.21 -32.44
CA ALA A 24 20.44 -8.00 -32.58
C ALA A 24 19.03 -8.09 -31.97
N PHE A 25 18.59 -9.28 -31.55
CA PHE A 25 17.38 -9.49 -30.73
C PHE A 25 17.72 -9.66 -29.24
N THR A 26 18.81 -9.06 -28.78
CA THR A 26 18.85 -8.65 -27.38
C THR A 26 17.74 -7.62 -27.19
N LEU A 27 16.65 -8.03 -26.54
CA LEU A 27 15.66 -7.11 -25.95
C LEU A 27 16.47 -6.05 -25.21
N LYS A 28 16.63 -4.88 -25.83
CA LYS A 28 17.35 -3.74 -25.26
C LYS A 28 16.53 -3.34 -24.05
N LYS A 29 16.88 -3.90 -22.90
CA LYS A 29 16.27 -3.55 -21.63
C LYS A 29 16.43 -2.05 -21.48
N ASP A 30 15.31 -1.33 -21.53
CA ASP A 30 15.33 0.13 -21.44
C ASP A 30 15.90 0.51 -20.07
N PHE A 31 17.15 0.97 -20.08
CA PHE A 31 17.87 1.27 -18.86
C PHE A 31 17.52 2.68 -18.42
N ARG A 32 16.49 2.79 -17.58
CA ARG A 32 16.11 4.05 -16.92
C ARG A 32 16.88 4.21 -15.62
N SER A 33 17.54 5.35 -15.43
CA SER A 33 18.23 5.67 -14.17
C SER A 33 17.23 5.81 -13.01
N GLY A 34 17.71 5.74 -11.76
CA GLY A 34 16.87 5.96 -10.58
C GLY A 34 16.22 7.34 -10.57
N GLU A 35 16.97 8.37 -10.94
CA GLU A 35 16.50 9.74 -11.11
C GLU A 35 15.36 9.87 -12.14
N VAL A 36 15.50 9.26 -13.32
CA VAL A 36 14.45 9.27 -14.36
C VAL A 36 13.19 8.57 -13.85
N LEU A 37 13.33 7.42 -13.20
CA LEU A 37 12.21 6.70 -12.60
C LEU A 37 11.54 7.53 -11.48
N TYR A 38 12.33 8.19 -10.64
CA TYR A 38 11.82 9.00 -9.53
C TYR A 38 11.02 10.20 -10.05
N ASN A 39 11.55 10.91 -11.05
CA ASN A 39 10.87 12.04 -11.67
C ASN A 39 9.57 11.61 -12.36
N GLN A 40 9.57 10.42 -12.98
CA GLN A 40 8.39 9.89 -13.65
C GLN A 40 7.28 9.47 -12.67
N TYR A 41 7.63 8.84 -11.54
CA TYR A 41 6.65 8.13 -10.70
C TYR A 41 6.45 8.69 -9.29
N CYS A 42 7.40 9.48 -8.78
CA CYS A 42 7.47 9.84 -7.37
C CYS A 42 7.45 11.35 -7.12
N ALA A 43 8.09 12.13 -8.00
CA ALA A 43 8.32 13.56 -7.78
C ALA A 43 7.05 14.41 -7.68
N SER A 44 5.97 14.07 -8.41
CA SER A 44 4.69 14.79 -8.31
C SER A 44 4.10 14.80 -6.90
N CYS A 45 4.35 13.74 -6.11
CA CYS A 45 3.93 13.63 -4.71
C CYS A 45 5.05 14.01 -3.74
N HIS A 46 6.26 13.47 -3.94
CA HIS A 46 7.37 13.60 -2.99
C HIS A 46 8.27 14.82 -3.24
N GLY A 47 8.09 15.53 -4.34
CA GLY A 47 8.91 16.66 -4.79
C GLY A 47 10.23 16.24 -5.42
N ASP A 48 10.76 17.08 -6.30
CA ASP A 48 12.03 16.84 -7.02
C ASP A 48 13.22 16.67 -6.05
N ASN A 49 13.14 17.29 -4.87
CA ASN A 49 14.16 17.20 -3.82
C ASN A 49 13.87 16.14 -2.75
N GLY A 50 12.82 15.32 -2.91
CA GLY A 50 12.43 14.30 -1.93
C GLY A 50 11.83 14.84 -0.63
N GLY A 51 11.46 16.13 -0.57
CA GLY A 51 10.99 16.81 0.63
C GLY A 51 9.57 16.45 1.10
N GLY A 52 8.82 15.63 0.35
CA GLY A 52 7.42 15.31 0.62
C GLY A 52 6.45 16.45 0.26
N SER A 53 6.86 17.36 -0.62
CA SER A 53 6.14 18.58 -0.97
C SER A 53 6.06 18.79 -2.49
N GLY A 54 5.80 17.73 -3.26
CA GLY A 54 5.55 17.85 -4.70
C GLY A 54 4.23 18.59 -4.99
N ASP A 55 4.01 18.94 -6.26
CA ASP A 55 2.86 19.75 -6.70
C ASP A 55 1.50 19.16 -6.31
N LEU A 56 1.41 17.83 -6.16
CA LEU A 56 0.20 17.14 -5.74
C LEU A 56 0.13 16.91 -4.22
N ALA A 57 1.18 17.18 -3.45
CA ALA A 57 1.25 16.88 -2.03
C ALA A 57 0.17 17.60 -1.19
N TYR A 58 -0.35 18.74 -1.66
CA TYR A 58 -1.44 19.44 -0.98
C TYR A 58 -2.76 18.62 -0.98
N LEU A 59 -2.97 17.76 -1.99
CA LEU A 59 -4.12 16.87 -2.18
C LEU A 59 -3.95 15.49 -1.51
N LEU A 60 -3.00 15.31 -0.60
CA LEU A 60 -2.71 13.98 -0.04
C LEU A 60 -2.75 14.01 1.48
N TYR A 61 -3.48 13.06 2.05
CA TYR A 61 -3.52 12.78 3.48
C TYR A 61 -3.45 11.27 3.77
N PRO A 62 -2.47 10.79 4.56
CA PRO A 62 -1.36 11.54 5.16
C PRO A 62 -0.42 12.14 4.10
N LYS A 63 0.36 13.16 4.49
CA LYS A 63 1.33 13.79 3.59
C LYS A 63 2.37 12.78 3.05
N PRO A 64 2.85 12.96 1.80
CA PRO A 64 3.93 12.18 1.25
C PRO A 64 5.16 12.20 2.16
N ARG A 65 5.90 11.09 2.18
CA ARG A 65 7.09 10.99 3.02
C ARG A 65 8.16 11.98 2.55
N ASP A 66 8.65 12.79 3.49
CA ASP A 66 9.91 13.50 3.36
C ASP A 66 11.10 12.55 3.54
N PHE A 67 11.78 12.26 2.44
CA PHE A 67 12.96 11.41 2.41
C PHE A 67 14.22 12.11 2.93
N THR A 68 14.30 13.44 2.86
CA THR A 68 15.48 14.22 3.32
C THR A 68 15.74 14.07 4.81
N SER A 69 14.69 13.79 5.59
CA SER A 69 14.77 13.56 7.03
C SER A 69 15.42 12.23 7.43
N GLY A 70 15.54 11.26 6.50
CA GLY A 70 15.99 9.90 6.81
C GLY A 70 15.05 9.08 7.69
N LYS A 71 13.85 9.59 8.03
CA LYS A 71 12.87 8.94 8.92
C LYS A 71 11.84 8.14 8.13
N TYR A 72 11.76 6.83 8.36
CA TYR A 72 10.86 5.94 7.63
C TYR A 72 9.83 5.29 8.55
N LYS A 73 8.55 5.37 8.12
CA LYS A 73 7.39 4.85 8.87
C LYS A 73 7.46 3.33 9.04
N ILE A 74 7.81 2.64 7.94
CA ILE A 74 7.75 1.19 7.83
C ILE A 74 9.18 0.68 7.73
N LYS A 75 9.65 0.06 8.82
CA LYS A 75 10.98 -0.54 8.89
C LYS A 75 10.99 -1.77 9.78
N SER A 76 11.94 -2.66 9.51
CA SER A 76 12.24 -3.84 10.31
C SER A 76 13.48 -3.66 11.18
N SER A 77 14.23 -2.57 11.01
CA SER A 77 15.43 -2.25 11.78
C SER A 77 15.13 -1.73 13.20
N PRO A 78 16.04 -1.93 14.18
CA PRO A 78 15.92 -1.39 15.53
C PRO A 78 15.62 0.11 15.58
N PRO A 79 14.98 0.62 16.65
CA PRO A 79 14.76 2.05 16.85
C PRO A 79 16.04 2.87 16.67
N GLY A 80 15.94 4.03 16.02
CA GLY A 80 17.08 4.91 15.75
C GLY A 80 18.00 4.50 14.58
N LEU A 81 17.82 3.30 14.01
CA LEU A 81 18.51 2.88 12.78
C LEU A 81 17.63 3.09 11.54
N PRO A 82 18.22 3.41 10.37
CA PRO A 82 17.48 3.59 9.12
C PRO A 82 16.85 2.26 8.65
N PRO A 83 15.90 2.28 7.70
CA PRO A 83 15.36 1.05 7.11
C PRO A 83 16.42 0.24 6.36
N THR A 84 16.19 -1.06 6.20
CA THR A 84 16.97 -1.88 5.26
C THR A 84 16.57 -1.56 3.81
N ASP A 85 17.39 -1.96 2.84
CA ASP A 85 16.99 -1.84 1.42
C ASP A 85 15.72 -2.65 1.14
N ASP A 86 15.59 -3.83 1.75
CA ASP A 86 14.40 -4.66 1.63
C ASP A 86 13.12 -3.98 2.16
N ASP A 87 13.22 -3.18 3.24
CA ASP A 87 12.09 -2.41 3.75
C ASP A 87 11.61 -1.38 2.72
N ILE A 88 12.54 -0.66 2.07
CA ILE A 88 12.24 0.35 1.03
C ILE A 88 11.69 -0.34 -0.22
N ILE A 89 12.37 -1.38 -0.71
CA ILE A 89 11.97 -2.17 -1.88
C ILE A 89 10.56 -2.73 -1.70
N LYS A 90 10.26 -3.32 -0.52
CA LYS A 90 8.93 -3.86 -0.21
C LYS A 90 7.88 -2.76 -0.21
N THR A 91 8.18 -1.61 0.39
CA THR A 91 7.26 -0.46 0.44
C THR A 91 6.96 0.08 -0.96
N ILE A 92 7.96 0.23 -1.83
CA ILE A 92 7.75 0.69 -3.22
C ILE A 92 6.93 -0.35 -4.01
N LYS A 93 7.28 -1.64 -3.90
CA LYS A 93 6.56 -2.70 -4.64
C LYS A 93 5.11 -2.84 -4.22
N GLN A 94 4.83 -2.78 -2.93
CA GLN A 94 3.50 -3.05 -2.37
C GLN A 94 2.65 -1.79 -2.19
N GLY A 95 3.27 -0.61 -2.29
CA GLY A 95 2.64 0.64 -1.90
C GLY A 95 2.43 0.71 -0.39
N MET A 96 1.59 1.66 0.03
CA MET A 96 1.18 1.80 1.43
C MET A 96 -0.34 1.81 1.51
N PRO A 97 -0.99 0.68 1.84
CA PRO A 97 -2.44 0.59 1.94
C PRO A 97 -3.05 1.69 2.81
N GLY A 98 -4.13 2.28 2.31
CA GLY A 98 -4.81 3.40 2.97
C GLY A 98 -4.04 4.73 2.95
N THR A 99 -2.99 4.86 2.13
CA THR A 99 -2.43 6.15 1.70
C THR A 99 -2.44 6.25 0.17
N ALA A 100 -2.18 7.44 -0.37
CA ALA A 100 -2.13 7.65 -1.82
C ALA A 100 -0.86 7.09 -2.49
N MET A 101 -0.13 6.18 -1.83
CA MET A 101 1.11 5.60 -2.36
C MET A 101 0.78 4.25 -3.01
N PRO A 102 0.66 4.19 -4.35
CA PRO A 102 0.27 2.97 -5.04
C PRO A 102 1.39 1.93 -5.02
N ALA A 103 1.04 0.71 -5.43
CA ALA A 103 2.01 -0.37 -5.65
C ALA A 103 2.72 -0.18 -7.00
N PHE A 104 4.05 -0.25 -6.99
CA PHE A 104 4.89 -0.19 -8.20
C PHE A 104 5.41 -1.57 -8.65
N ASN A 105 4.67 -2.64 -8.34
CA ASN A 105 5.03 -4.02 -8.71
C ASN A 105 5.03 -4.30 -10.24
N PHE A 106 4.61 -3.34 -11.06
CA PHE A 106 4.72 -3.38 -12.51
C PHE A 106 6.14 -3.03 -13.02
N LEU A 107 6.97 -2.37 -12.20
CA LEU A 107 8.37 -2.09 -12.51
C LEU A 107 9.23 -3.34 -12.32
N HIS A 108 10.29 -3.46 -13.12
CA HIS A 108 11.25 -4.54 -12.95
C HIS A 108 12.04 -4.40 -11.64
N ASN A 109 12.51 -5.53 -11.09
CA ASN A 109 13.24 -5.55 -9.82
C ASN A 109 14.45 -4.61 -9.78
N ASP A 110 15.19 -4.49 -10.88
CA ASP A 110 16.34 -3.59 -10.98
C ASP A 110 15.94 -2.12 -11.06
N GLU A 111 14.76 -1.80 -11.61
CA GLU A 111 14.21 -0.44 -11.59
C GLU A 111 13.82 -0.04 -10.16
N ILE A 112 13.21 -0.96 -9.41
CA ILE A 112 12.89 -0.75 -8.00
C ILE A 112 14.16 -0.57 -7.15
N ILE A 113 15.23 -1.32 -7.44
CA ILE A 113 16.53 -1.15 -6.77
C ILE A 113 17.09 0.25 -7.07
N ARG A 114 17.07 0.69 -8.34
CA ARG A 114 17.52 2.04 -8.71
C ARG A 114 16.69 3.15 -8.08
N LEU A 115 15.36 2.98 -7.96
CA LEU A 115 14.49 3.88 -7.21
C LEU A 115 14.84 3.90 -5.72
N THR A 116 15.16 2.74 -5.14
CA THR A 116 15.59 2.63 -3.74
C THR A 116 16.89 3.40 -3.51
N ASP A 117 17.87 3.25 -4.41
CA ASP A 117 19.11 4.00 -4.37
C ASP A 117 18.87 5.51 -4.51
N GLU A 118 17.97 5.93 -5.39
CA GLU A 118 17.62 7.35 -5.56
C GLU A 118 16.99 7.93 -4.29
N VAL A 119 16.01 7.25 -3.72
CA VAL A 119 15.33 7.67 -2.48
C VAL A 119 16.32 7.80 -1.32
N LYS A 120 17.32 6.91 -1.23
CA LYS A 120 18.37 6.95 -0.21
C LYS A 120 19.31 8.16 -0.34
N LYS A 121 19.53 8.68 -1.56
CA LYS A 121 20.41 9.84 -1.79
C LYS A 121 19.90 11.10 -1.10
N PHE A 122 18.58 11.30 -1.01
CA PHE A 122 17.99 12.51 -0.41
C PHE A 122 18.40 12.76 1.04
N SER A 123 18.74 11.72 1.80
CA SER A 123 19.26 11.85 3.18
C SER A 123 20.70 11.35 3.34
N SER A 124 21.43 11.13 2.24
CA SER A 124 22.74 10.45 2.26
C SER A 124 22.73 9.15 3.09
N MET A 125 21.66 8.36 2.98
CA MET A 125 21.45 7.20 3.87
C MET A 125 22.48 6.10 3.63
N ASN A 126 23.15 5.69 4.72
CA ASN A 126 23.95 4.47 4.74
C ASN A 126 23.30 3.40 5.63
N ASN A 127 22.87 2.30 5.02
CA ASN A 127 22.24 1.16 5.68
C ASN A 127 22.92 -0.19 5.39
N GLN A 128 24.15 -0.20 4.86
CA GLN A 128 24.86 -1.42 4.44
C GLN A 128 25.06 -2.45 5.56
N HIS A 129 25.07 -2.01 6.83
CA HIS A 129 25.27 -2.88 8.00
C HIS A 129 24.03 -3.00 8.89
N VAL A 130 22.90 -2.43 8.47
CA VAL A 130 21.67 -2.48 9.24
C VAL A 130 21.02 -3.84 9.06
N LYS A 131 20.71 -4.48 10.19
CA LYS A 131 20.02 -5.77 10.24
C LYS A 131 18.59 -5.58 10.72
N SER A 132 17.67 -6.35 10.15
CA SER A 132 16.30 -6.45 10.65
C SER A 132 16.28 -7.07 12.04
N LEU A 133 15.31 -6.67 12.86
CA LEU A 133 14.99 -7.30 14.12
C LEU A 133 14.58 -8.75 13.91
N THR A 134 15.10 -9.64 14.75
CA THR A 134 14.61 -11.01 14.85
C THR A 134 13.27 -10.99 15.58
N ILE A 135 12.21 -11.35 14.87
CA ILE A 135 10.88 -11.53 15.49
C ILE A 135 10.86 -12.88 16.20
N PRO A 136 10.62 -12.93 17.53
CA PRO A 136 10.54 -14.17 18.28
C PRO A 136 9.36 -15.03 17.82
N THR A 137 9.33 -16.30 18.23
CA THR A 137 8.19 -17.19 17.97
C THR A 137 6.91 -16.58 18.54
N GLU A 138 5.82 -16.63 17.76
CA GLU A 138 4.51 -16.14 18.16
C GLU A 138 3.96 -16.94 19.36
N LEU A 139 3.48 -16.23 20.38
CA LEU A 139 2.75 -16.85 21.49
C LEU A 139 1.29 -17.13 21.10
N PRO A 140 0.66 -18.21 21.59
CA PRO A 140 -0.77 -18.44 21.38
C PRO A 140 -1.63 -17.30 21.94
N ALA A 141 -2.70 -16.95 21.20
CA ALA A 141 -3.66 -15.92 21.60
C ALA A 141 -4.67 -16.45 22.63
N THR A 142 -4.21 -16.77 23.85
CA THR A 142 -5.10 -17.18 24.94
C THR A 142 -5.83 -15.97 25.55
N ASN A 143 -6.90 -16.22 26.29
CA ASN A 143 -7.62 -15.15 26.99
C ASN A 143 -6.72 -14.41 28.00
N GLU A 144 -5.79 -15.11 28.66
CA GLU A 144 -4.83 -14.46 29.56
C GLU A 144 -3.89 -13.51 28.81
N ILE A 145 -3.38 -13.93 27.65
CA ILE A 145 -2.47 -13.12 26.82
C ILE A 145 -3.19 -11.89 26.24
N ILE A 146 -4.44 -12.04 25.80
CA ILE A 146 -5.24 -10.92 25.30
C ILE A 146 -5.56 -9.93 26.43
N THR A 147 -5.90 -10.44 27.63
CA THR A 147 -6.17 -9.59 28.80
C THR A 147 -4.92 -8.82 29.21
N LEU A 148 -3.75 -9.48 29.26
CA LEU A 148 -2.48 -8.80 29.49
C LEU A 148 -2.22 -7.70 28.45
N GLY A 149 -2.51 -7.97 27.17
CA GLY A 149 -2.35 -6.97 26.11
C GLY A 149 -3.27 -5.76 26.27
N LYS A 150 -4.51 -5.97 26.76
CA LYS A 150 -5.45 -4.90 27.10
C LYS A 150 -4.93 -4.03 28.23
N ASP A 151 -4.39 -4.64 29.28
CA ASP A 151 -3.85 -3.92 30.42
C ASP A 151 -2.67 -3.04 29.99
N ILE A 152 -1.73 -3.60 29.22
CA ILE A 152 -0.61 -2.86 28.63
C ILE A 152 -1.10 -1.70 27.78
N TYR A 153 -2.08 -1.93 26.89
CA TYR A 153 -2.62 -0.89 26.01
C TYR A 153 -3.14 0.34 26.75
N ASN A 154 -3.76 0.13 27.91
CA ASN A 154 -4.26 1.22 28.76
C ASN A 154 -3.14 1.84 29.61
N GLU A 155 -2.27 1.01 30.19
CA GLU A 155 -1.20 1.43 31.10
C GLU A 155 -0.16 2.31 30.39
N VAL A 156 0.23 1.94 29.16
CA VAL A 156 1.19 2.72 28.36
C VAL A 156 0.52 3.84 27.56
N GLY A 157 -0.80 4.03 27.71
CA GLY A 157 -1.55 5.14 27.14
C GLY A 157 -1.85 5.04 25.64
N CYS A 158 -1.85 3.84 25.04
CA CYS A 158 -2.22 3.68 23.63
C CYS A 158 -3.64 4.22 23.35
N ASN A 159 -4.55 4.01 24.29
CA ASN A 159 -5.94 4.48 24.23
C ASN A 159 -6.08 6.00 24.19
N MET A 160 -5.09 6.76 24.68
CA MET A 160 -5.12 8.23 24.65
C MET A 160 -5.11 8.77 23.22
N CYS A 161 -4.48 8.04 22.30
CA CYS A 161 -4.42 8.39 20.87
C CYS A 161 -5.40 7.54 20.05
N HIS A 162 -5.43 6.23 20.30
CA HIS A 162 -6.18 5.29 19.46
C HIS A 162 -7.62 5.02 19.93
N GLY A 163 -8.01 5.52 21.10
CA GLY A 163 -9.30 5.23 21.74
C GLY A 163 -9.34 3.84 22.37
N ASN A 164 -10.31 3.56 23.23
CA ASN A 164 -10.42 2.26 23.90
C ASN A 164 -10.81 1.12 22.94
N THR A 165 -11.40 1.46 21.79
CA THR A 165 -11.86 0.51 20.77
C THR A 165 -11.01 0.51 19.51
N GLY A 166 -9.90 1.26 19.45
CA GLY A 166 -9.01 1.27 18.29
C GLY A 166 -9.47 2.09 17.08
N LYS A 167 -10.48 2.95 17.26
CA LYS A 167 -11.07 3.77 16.19
C LYS A 167 -10.29 5.05 15.88
N GLY A 168 -9.25 5.36 16.66
CA GLY A 168 -8.50 6.61 16.50
C GLY A 168 -9.22 7.82 17.08
N ASP A 169 -10.12 7.62 18.03
CA ASP A 169 -10.97 8.61 18.68
C ASP A 169 -10.53 8.91 20.13
N GLY A 170 -9.26 8.64 20.45
CA GLY A 170 -8.68 8.98 21.75
C GLY A 170 -8.68 10.49 22.02
N PRO A 171 -8.71 10.94 23.28
CA PRO A 171 -8.77 12.37 23.64
C PRO A 171 -7.61 13.22 23.10
N SER A 172 -6.49 12.60 22.74
CA SER A 172 -5.32 13.26 22.12
C SER A 172 -5.26 13.12 20.61
N ALA A 173 -6.13 12.31 19.98
CA ALA A 173 -6.05 11.94 18.56
C ALA A 173 -5.96 13.15 17.63
N GLN A 174 -6.85 14.13 17.80
CA GLN A 174 -6.97 15.32 16.96
C GLN A 174 -5.82 16.33 17.16
N LYS A 175 -4.99 16.14 18.19
CA LYS A 175 -3.87 17.05 18.52
C LYS A 175 -2.52 16.53 18.02
N LEU A 176 -2.49 15.32 17.46
CA LEU A 176 -1.24 14.70 17.01
C LEU A 176 -0.75 15.33 15.73
N VAL A 177 0.54 15.69 15.73
CA VAL A 177 1.25 16.18 14.55
C VAL A 177 2.48 15.31 14.26
N ASP A 178 2.83 15.19 12.99
CA ASP A 178 4.06 14.54 12.56
C ASP A 178 5.28 15.43 12.83
N SER A 179 6.48 14.91 12.52
CA SER A 179 7.72 15.68 12.73
C SER A 179 7.86 16.95 11.88
N LYS A 180 6.98 17.18 10.91
CA LYS A 180 6.90 18.41 10.10
C LYS A 180 5.76 19.34 10.56
N GLY A 181 5.02 18.96 11.60
CA GLY A 181 3.90 19.74 12.12
C GLY A 181 2.58 19.50 11.39
N TYR A 182 2.49 18.53 10.47
CA TYR A 182 1.22 18.20 9.82
C TYR A 182 0.37 17.32 10.74
N PRO A 183 -0.97 17.53 10.79
CA PRO A 183 -1.86 16.62 11.51
C PRO A 183 -1.66 15.16 11.11
N ILE A 184 -1.63 14.26 12.08
CA ILE A 184 -1.50 12.82 11.86
C ILE A 184 -2.42 12.05 12.81
N VAL A 185 -3.72 12.20 12.57
CA VAL A 185 -4.76 11.55 13.37
C VAL A 185 -4.61 10.02 13.25
N PRO A 186 -4.60 9.29 14.38
CA PRO A 186 -4.61 7.85 14.38
C PRO A 186 -5.81 7.32 13.62
N LYS A 187 -5.55 6.23 12.93
CA LYS A 187 -6.41 5.69 11.91
C LYS A 187 -7.22 4.54 12.52
N ASP A 188 -8.48 4.39 12.14
CA ASP A 188 -9.32 3.28 12.60
C ASP A 188 -8.71 1.96 12.10
N PHE A 189 -8.08 1.22 13.02
CA PHE A 189 -7.44 -0.04 12.69
C PHE A 189 -8.37 -1.25 12.88
N THR A 190 -9.60 -1.04 13.36
CA THR A 190 -10.56 -2.14 13.56
C THR A 190 -10.96 -2.80 12.24
N ALA A 191 -10.78 -2.11 11.11
CA ALA A 191 -10.94 -2.67 9.77
C ALA A 191 -9.85 -3.69 9.37
N GLY A 192 -8.78 -3.84 10.17
CA GLY A 192 -7.65 -4.72 9.87
C GLY A 192 -6.70 -4.20 8.79
N ASN A 193 -6.84 -2.93 8.39
CA ASN A 193 -6.01 -2.28 7.38
C ASN A 193 -4.93 -1.41 8.05
N TYR A 194 -3.69 -1.87 7.98
CA TYR A 194 -2.53 -1.18 8.56
C TYR A 194 -1.58 -0.73 7.47
N ILE A 195 -1.05 0.49 7.59
CA ILE A 195 -0.10 1.08 6.64
C ILE A 195 1.16 0.20 6.47
N GLY A 196 1.58 -0.49 7.54
CA GLY A 196 2.80 -1.30 7.58
C GLY A 196 2.63 -2.78 7.31
N GLY A 197 1.45 -3.23 6.86
CA GLY A 197 1.08 -4.64 6.73
C GLY A 197 0.21 -5.14 7.88
N ASN A 198 -0.68 -6.08 7.58
CA ASN A 198 -1.77 -6.53 8.47
C ASN A 198 -1.49 -7.86 9.20
N THR A 199 -0.32 -8.45 9.01
CA THR A 199 0.06 -9.68 9.71
C THR A 199 0.48 -9.36 11.14
N LYS A 200 0.37 -10.35 12.03
CA LYS A 200 0.83 -10.20 13.42
C LYS A 200 2.32 -9.86 13.51
N ARG A 201 3.13 -10.38 12.58
CA ARG A 201 4.56 -10.05 12.46
C ARG A 201 4.78 -8.58 12.10
N ASP A 202 3.96 -8.02 11.19
CA ASP A 202 4.05 -6.61 10.83
C ASP A 202 3.69 -5.71 12.02
N LEU A 203 2.63 -6.05 12.77
CA LEU A 203 2.25 -5.32 13.99
C LEU A 203 3.34 -5.41 15.06
N PHE A 204 3.92 -6.60 15.26
CA PHE A 204 5.05 -6.79 16.18
C PHE A 204 6.19 -5.83 15.83
N LEU A 205 6.55 -5.72 14.55
CA LEU A 205 7.57 -4.78 14.11
C LEU A 205 7.17 -3.33 14.41
N ARG A 206 5.91 -2.92 14.19
CA ARG A 206 5.48 -1.54 14.50
C ARG A 206 5.60 -1.20 15.97
N PHE A 207 5.28 -2.13 16.88
CA PHE A 207 5.49 -1.91 18.30
C PHE A 207 6.98 -1.93 18.65
N ALA A 208 7.75 -2.89 18.16
CA ALA A 208 9.16 -3.01 18.50
C ALA A 208 10.02 -1.86 17.92
N THR A 209 9.74 -1.39 16.71
CA THR A 209 10.56 -0.38 16.02
C THR A 209 10.03 1.05 16.18
N GLY A 210 8.74 1.20 16.48
CA GLY A 210 8.05 2.49 16.43
C GLY A 210 7.74 2.92 14.99
N ILE A 211 7.16 4.12 14.85
CA ILE A 211 6.81 4.68 13.55
C ILE A 211 7.49 6.06 13.39
N ASP A 212 8.66 6.08 12.75
CA ASP A 212 9.50 7.26 12.70
C ASP A 212 8.82 8.47 12.03
N GLY A 213 9.06 9.64 12.62
CA GLY A 213 8.47 10.91 12.20
C GLY A 213 7.01 11.06 12.63
N THR A 214 6.48 10.18 13.49
CA THR A 214 5.14 10.28 14.08
C THR A 214 5.23 10.24 15.61
N PRO A 215 4.15 10.62 16.33
CA PRO A 215 4.10 10.48 17.78
C PRO A 215 4.02 9.04 18.30
N MET A 216 3.95 8.01 17.45
CA MET A 216 3.90 6.60 17.86
C MET A 216 5.33 6.09 18.14
N PRO A 217 5.74 5.93 19.42
CA PRO A 217 7.10 5.58 19.76
C PRO A 217 7.38 4.09 19.54
N SER A 218 8.64 3.71 19.73
CA SER A 218 8.98 2.30 19.94
C SER A 218 8.56 1.87 21.34
N TYR A 219 8.04 0.65 21.40
CA TYR A 219 7.72 -0.14 22.57
C TYR A 219 8.60 -1.41 22.61
N GLY A 220 9.81 -1.37 22.03
CA GLY A 220 10.79 -2.46 22.08
C GLY A 220 11.49 -2.61 23.46
N ASN A 221 11.08 -1.80 24.43
CA ASN A 221 11.53 -1.81 25.82
C ASN A 221 10.34 -1.83 26.80
N LEU A 222 9.22 -2.47 26.45
CA LEU A 222 8.03 -2.58 27.31
C LEU A 222 8.36 -3.16 28.68
N ALA A 223 9.28 -4.12 28.76
CA ALA A 223 9.66 -4.69 30.04
C ALA A 223 10.24 -3.62 30.97
N GLU A 224 11.09 -2.73 30.45
CA GLU A 224 11.65 -1.62 31.21
C GLU A 224 10.56 -0.60 31.59
N VAL A 225 9.73 -0.19 30.62
CA VAL A 225 8.64 0.78 30.82
C VAL A 225 7.65 0.32 31.90
N LEU A 226 7.38 -0.98 31.98
CA LEU A 226 6.42 -1.58 32.92
C LEU A 226 7.07 -2.15 34.20
N GLY A 227 8.38 -1.96 34.39
CA GLY A 227 9.11 -2.53 35.54
C GLY A 227 9.06 -4.05 35.62
N LYS A 228 9.03 -4.74 34.48
CA LYS A 228 9.03 -6.20 34.33
C LYS A 228 10.43 -6.75 33.98
N PRO A 229 10.70 -8.04 34.23
CA PRO A 229 11.93 -8.69 33.81
C PRO A 229 12.16 -8.60 32.29
N LYS A 230 13.41 -8.43 31.84
CA LYS A 230 13.72 -8.28 30.40
C LYS A 230 13.31 -9.49 29.55
N GLU A 231 13.28 -10.67 30.14
CA GLU A 231 12.79 -11.92 29.52
C GLU A 231 11.30 -11.86 29.12
N ASP A 232 10.50 -11.02 29.77
CA ASP A 232 9.08 -10.83 29.44
C ASP A 232 8.85 -9.94 28.21
N GLU A 233 9.87 -9.25 27.69
CA GLU A 233 9.75 -8.28 26.58
C GLU A 233 8.94 -8.84 25.39
N ASN A 234 9.30 -10.04 24.95
CA ASN A 234 8.65 -10.70 23.81
C ASN A 234 7.20 -11.06 24.13
N LYS A 235 6.92 -11.48 25.37
CA LYS A 235 5.58 -11.83 25.84
C LYS A 235 4.69 -10.60 25.89
N LEU A 236 5.20 -9.48 26.43
CA LEU A 236 4.48 -8.20 26.52
C LEU A 236 4.15 -7.66 25.12
N THR A 237 5.11 -7.70 24.20
CA THR A 237 4.89 -7.25 22.81
C THR A 237 3.86 -8.12 22.10
N TRP A 238 3.95 -9.46 22.21
CA TRP A 238 2.95 -10.36 21.61
C TRP A 238 1.56 -10.21 22.23
N ALA A 239 1.47 -9.98 23.55
CA ALA A 239 0.21 -9.69 24.22
C ALA A 239 -0.46 -8.45 23.61
N LEU A 240 0.29 -7.37 23.43
CA LEU A 240 -0.21 -6.15 22.79
C LEU A 240 -0.67 -6.40 21.35
N VAL A 241 0.09 -7.17 20.56
CA VAL A 241 -0.32 -7.59 19.20
C VAL A 241 -1.66 -8.32 19.22
N HIS A 242 -1.82 -9.33 20.09
CA HIS A 242 -3.06 -10.10 20.14
C HIS A 242 -4.24 -9.27 20.61
N TYR A 243 -4.05 -8.35 21.56
CA TYR A 243 -5.10 -7.43 21.97
C TYR A 243 -5.53 -6.52 20.81
N VAL A 244 -4.59 -5.91 20.09
CA VAL A 244 -4.90 -5.05 18.93
C VAL A 244 -5.63 -5.85 17.83
N LYS A 245 -5.18 -7.07 17.53
CA LYS A 245 -5.89 -7.96 16.60
C LYS A 245 -7.28 -8.37 17.11
N SER A 246 -7.50 -8.41 18.42
CA SER A 246 -8.82 -8.74 19.00
C SER A 246 -9.85 -7.61 18.84
N LEU A 247 -9.38 -6.37 18.64
CA LEU A 247 -10.23 -5.20 18.35
C LEU A 247 -10.67 -5.13 16.89
N GLU A 248 -10.12 -5.96 16.01
CA GLU A 248 -10.56 -6.02 14.61
C GLU A 248 -12.00 -6.53 14.53
N VAL A 249 -12.83 -5.81 13.77
CA VAL A 249 -14.16 -6.28 13.43
C VAL A 249 -13.98 -7.52 12.56
N LYS A 250 -14.34 -8.68 13.12
CA LYS A 250 -14.45 -9.91 12.33
C LYS A 250 -15.51 -9.65 11.26
N LYS A 251 -15.09 -9.53 10.00
CA LYS A 251 -15.98 -9.45 8.83
C LYS A 251 -16.79 -10.74 8.72
N TYR A 252 -17.84 -10.88 9.54
CA TYR A 252 -18.70 -12.07 9.55
C TYR A 252 -19.71 -12.07 8.39
N ASP A 253 -19.91 -10.94 7.71
CA ASP A 253 -21.09 -10.79 6.85
C ASP A 253 -20.89 -11.00 5.35
N ARG A 254 -19.70 -11.40 4.88
CA ARG A 254 -19.48 -11.96 3.53
C ARG A 254 -17.99 -12.25 3.32
N ILE A 255 -17.65 -13.44 2.82
CA ILE A 255 -16.28 -13.83 2.46
C ILE A 255 -15.77 -12.86 1.38
N SER A 256 -14.93 -11.90 1.76
CA SER A 256 -14.22 -11.03 0.82
C SER A 256 -12.84 -11.61 0.54
N ASN A 257 -12.49 -11.79 -0.73
CA ASN A 257 -11.15 -12.20 -1.10
C ASN A 257 -10.21 -10.98 -1.01
N PRO A 258 -9.01 -11.12 -0.43
CA PRO A 258 -7.99 -10.09 -0.57
C PRO A 258 -7.63 -9.94 -2.05
N ILE A 259 -7.36 -8.72 -2.50
CA ILE A 259 -6.89 -8.51 -3.87
C ILE A 259 -5.47 -9.08 -3.99
N GLU A 260 -5.34 -10.19 -4.71
CA GLU A 260 -4.05 -10.74 -5.09
C GLU A 260 -3.51 -10.03 -6.33
N ASN A 261 -2.25 -9.59 -6.28
CA ASN A 261 -1.55 -8.98 -7.42
C ASN A 261 -2.27 -7.78 -8.07
N ASN A 262 -3.03 -7.01 -7.29
CA ASN A 262 -3.82 -5.86 -7.77
C ASN A 262 -4.84 -6.25 -8.88
N LYS A 263 -5.41 -7.47 -8.80
CA LYS A 263 -6.38 -7.98 -9.78
C LYS A 263 -7.72 -8.30 -9.13
N ILE A 264 -8.78 -7.95 -9.85
CA ILE A 264 -10.16 -8.36 -9.57
C ILE A 264 -10.54 -9.36 -10.66
N ILE A 265 -10.98 -10.56 -10.28
CA ILE A 265 -11.45 -11.56 -11.22
C ILE A 265 -12.95 -11.35 -11.40
N SER A 266 -13.35 -11.00 -12.62
CA SER A 266 -14.77 -10.79 -12.96
C SER A 266 -15.49 -12.13 -13.12
N SER A 267 -16.66 -12.29 -12.50
CA SER A 267 -17.47 -13.51 -12.61
C SER A 267 -18.21 -13.56 -13.95
N LYS A 268 -18.02 -14.63 -14.71
CA LYS A 268 -18.80 -14.87 -15.93
C LYS A 268 -20.23 -15.24 -15.58
N THR A 269 -21.22 -14.60 -16.22
CA THR A 269 -22.63 -14.97 -16.11
C THR A 269 -23.22 -15.34 -17.48
N ASN A 270 -24.11 -16.33 -17.47
CA ASN A 270 -24.88 -16.74 -18.65
C ASN A 270 -26.29 -16.14 -18.66
N ASN A 271 -26.67 -15.39 -17.61
CA ASN A 271 -27.98 -14.75 -17.56
C ASN A 271 -28.07 -13.70 -18.67
N VAL A 272 -29.25 -13.61 -19.30
CA VAL A 272 -29.59 -12.44 -20.09
C VAL A 272 -29.72 -11.30 -19.10
N ILE A 273 -28.80 -10.35 -19.21
CA ILE A 273 -28.72 -9.25 -18.26
C ILE A 273 -29.59 -8.12 -18.81
N ASP A 274 -30.67 -7.79 -18.10
CA ASP A 274 -31.42 -6.56 -18.32
C ASP A 274 -30.63 -5.39 -17.73
N PRO A 275 -30.25 -4.35 -18.51
CA PRO A 275 -29.58 -3.17 -17.98
C PRO A 275 -30.32 -2.51 -16.81
N GLU A 276 -31.65 -2.59 -16.73
CA GLU A 276 -32.42 -2.01 -15.63
C GLU A 276 -32.21 -2.76 -14.29
N GLU A 277 -31.90 -4.06 -14.32
CA GLU A 277 -31.59 -4.85 -13.11
C GLU A 277 -30.27 -4.42 -12.44
N PHE A 278 -29.41 -3.68 -13.14
CA PHE A 278 -28.19 -3.11 -12.55
C PHE A 278 -28.42 -1.80 -11.80
N ILE A 279 -29.45 -1.04 -12.17
CA ILE A 279 -29.75 0.26 -11.57
C ILE A 279 -30.14 0.08 -10.10
N TYR A 280 -30.83 -1.03 -9.79
CA TYR A 280 -31.20 -1.40 -8.44
C TYR A 280 -30.20 -2.43 -7.91
N GLY A 281 -29.07 -1.97 -7.36
CA GLY A 281 -27.93 -2.78 -6.90
C GLY A 281 -28.21 -3.87 -5.83
N SER A 282 -29.46 -4.18 -5.53
CA SER A 282 -29.95 -5.17 -4.57
C SER A 282 -30.46 -6.48 -5.21
N THR A 283 -30.19 -6.73 -6.49
CA THR A 283 -30.60 -7.97 -7.16
C THR A 283 -29.75 -9.18 -6.75
N SER A 284 -30.35 -10.38 -6.75
CA SER A 284 -29.65 -11.67 -6.53
C SER A 284 -28.62 -12.01 -7.62
N LEU A 285 -28.52 -11.16 -8.65
CA LEU A 285 -27.51 -11.23 -9.69
C LEU A 285 -26.09 -11.29 -9.12
N TRP A 286 -25.84 -10.53 -8.06
CA TRP A 286 -24.52 -10.37 -7.45
C TRP A 286 -24.13 -11.50 -6.47
N ASP A 287 -25.05 -12.42 -6.15
CA ASP A 287 -24.82 -13.44 -5.13
C ASP A 287 -23.68 -14.40 -5.50
N ASN A 288 -23.43 -14.58 -6.80
CA ASN A 288 -22.36 -15.43 -7.34
C ASN A 288 -21.09 -14.63 -7.72
N ALA A 289 -21.07 -13.32 -7.49
CA ALA A 289 -19.89 -12.50 -7.78
C ALA A 289 -18.98 -12.42 -6.56
N GLU A 290 -17.68 -12.64 -6.78
CA GLU A 290 -16.69 -12.47 -5.72
C GLU A 290 -16.63 -11.01 -5.25
N ILE A 291 -16.41 -10.84 -3.94
CA ILE A 291 -16.31 -9.54 -3.29
C ILE A 291 -14.85 -9.24 -3.04
N TYR A 292 -14.37 -8.13 -3.60
CA TYR A 292 -13.04 -7.61 -3.37
C TYR A 292 -13.14 -6.33 -2.55
N SER A 293 -12.64 -6.34 -1.31
CA SER A 293 -12.59 -5.13 -0.48
C SER A 293 -11.30 -4.35 -0.75
N ILE A 294 -11.44 -3.12 -1.23
CA ILE A 294 -10.32 -2.22 -1.55
C ILE A 294 -10.22 -1.16 -0.46
N PRO A 295 -9.14 -1.11 0.33
CA PRO A 295 -8.90 0.00 1.24
C PRO A 295 -8.67 1.28 0.43
N VAL A 296 -9.49 2.31 0.64
CA VAL A 296 -9.27 3.61 0.00
C VAL A 296 -8.52 4.57 0.90
N SER A 297 -7.98 5.59 0.26
CA SER A 297 -7.12 6.59 0.85
C SER A 297 -7.79 7.96 0.76
N ARG A 298 -7.59 8.79 1.76
CA ARG A 298 -8.10 10.16 1.74
C ARG A 298 -7.24 11.02 0.83
N LEU A 299 -7.89 11.76 -0.06
CA LEU A 299 -7.25 12.86 -0.78
C LEU A 299 -7.33 14.18 0.03
N TRP A 300 -8.02 14.24 1.17
CA TRP A 300 -8.10 15.49 1.96
C TRP A 300 -8.25 15.30 3.47
N GLN A 301 -7.95 16.36 4.23
CA GLN A 301 -8.08 16.40 5.70
C GLN A 301 -9.57 16.55 6.09
N SER A 302 -10.34 15.45 6.08
CA SER A 302 -11.68 15.41 6.68
C SER A 302 -11.59 15.06 8.18
N GLU A 303 -12.42 15.71 8.99
CA GLU A 303 -12.51 15.55 10.45
C GLU A 303 -13.13 14.22 10.89
N SER A 304 -13.93 13.56 10.04
CA SER A 304 -14.50 12.24 10.35
C SER A 304 -13.45 11.17 10.10
N ALA A 305 -12.96 10.43 11.10
CA ALA A 305 -12.31 9.13 10.88
C ALA A 305 -13.41 8.17 10.34
N ASN A 306 -13.24 7.50 9.21
CA ASN A 306 -12.71 6.13 9.15
C ASN A 306 -12.14 5.82 7.75
N TYR A 307 -11.37 4.74 7.65
CA TYR A 307 -11.03 4.19 6.34
C TYR A 307 -12.27 3.57 5.72
N GLN A 308 -12.74 4.13 4.62
CA GLN A 308 -13.70 3.42 3.79
C GLN A 308 -12.94 2.29 3.08
N THR A 309 -13.50 1.09 3.14
CA THR A 309 -13.21 0.08 2.13
C THR A 309 -14.33 0.15 1.11
N ILE A 310 -13.98 0.25 -0.17
CA ILE A 310 -14.94 0.06 -1.24
C ILE A 310 -14.98 -1.44 -1.53
N ASN A 311 -16.14 -2.06 -1.43
CA ASN A 311 -16.34 -3.41 -1.93
C ASN A 311 -16.65 -3.32 -3.42
N VAL A 312 -15.88 -4.06 -4.20
CA VAL A 312 -16.05 -4.15 -5.65
C VAL A 312 -16.48 -5.56 -6.01
N ARG A 313 -17.53 -5.66 -6.82
CA ARG A 313 -17.91 -6.87 -7.55
C ARG A 313 -17.89 -6.57 -9.04
N SER A 314 -17.45 -7.53 -9.84
CA SER A 314 -17.49 -7.41 -11.29
C SER A 314 -18.07 -8.68 -11.91
N MET A 315 -18.89 -8.48 -12.93
CA MET A 315 -19.47 -9.56 -13.73
C MET A 315 -19.42 -9.22 -15.21
N TYR A 316 -19.40 -10.24 -16.07
CA TYR A 316 -19.45 -10.05 -17.52
C TYR A 316 -20.19 -11.17 -18.24
N ASN A 317 -20.73 -10.85 -19.42
CA ASN A 317 -21.22 -11.81 -20.41
C ASN A 317 -20.67 -11.45 -21.81
N SER A 318 -21.28 -11.96 -22.88
CA SER A 318 -20.84 -11.69 -24.26
C SER A 318 -21.09 -10.26 -24.76
N LYS A 319 -21.85 -9.44 -24.04
CA LYS A 319 -22.25 -8.09 -24.44
C LYS A 319 -21.91 -7.00 -23.43
N TYR A 320 -21.93 -7.32 -22.13
CA TYR A 320 -21.84 -6.32 -21.06
C TYR A 320 -20.79 -6.71 -20.03
N ILE A 321 -20.17 -5.68 -19.46
CA ILE A 321 -19.43 -5.73 -18.21
C ILE A 321 -20.20 -4.87 -17.22
N ALA A 322 -20.37 -5.36 -16.00
CA ALA A 322 -20.96 -4.61 -14.92
C ALA A 322 -20.07 -4.61 -13.69
N ILE A 323 -20.04 -3.47 -13.02
CA ILE A 323 -19.20 -3.24 -11.86
C ILE A 323 -20.10 -2.62 -10.79
N LYS A 324 -20.11 -3.24 -9.61
CA LYS A 324 -20.80 -2.72 -8.44
C LYS A 324 -19.76 -2.29 -7.43
N MET A 325 -19.89 -1.06 -6.96
CA MET A 325 -19.11 -0.47 -5.88
C MET A 325 -20.07 -0.16 -4.72
N ASP A 326 -19.77 -0.68 -3.54
CA ASP A 326 -20.50 -0.36 -2.31
C ASP A 326 -19.53 0.03 -1.20
N TRP A 327 -19.83 1.11 -0.48
CA TRP A 327 -19.05 1.60 0.66
C TRP A 327 -19.97 2.06 1.78
N GLU A 328 -19.45 2.05 3.00
CA GLU A 328 -20.15 2.63 4.15
C GLU A 328 -19.94 4.14 4.14
N ASP A 329 -21.04 4.88 4.10
CA ASP A 329 -21.03 6.33 4.23
C ASP A 329 -21.74 6.77 5.50
N GLN A 330 -21.07 7.63 6.27
CA GLN A 330 -21.65 8.24 7.47
C GLN A 330 -22.13 9.66 7.21
N THR A 331 -21.75 10.24 6.07
CA THR A 331 -22.27 11.49 5.55
C THR A 331 -23.18 11.21 4.36
N ILE A 332 -24.04 12.17 4.02
CA ILE A 332 -24.88 12.12 2.83
C ILE A 332 -24.56 13.39 2.07
N ASP A 333 -23.59 13.31 1.16
CA ASP A 333 -23.03 14.46 0.46
C ASP A 333 -23.62 14.56 -0.96
N GLU A 334 -24.94 14.69 -1.05
CA GLU A 334 -25.66 14.73 -2.34
C GLU A 334 -25.61 16.10 -3.05
N ARG A 335 -25.14 17.17 -2.38
CA ARG A 335 -25.30 18.55 -2.87
C ARG A 335 -24.00 19.36 -2.83
N LEU A 336 -23.66 19.96 -3.97
CA LEU A 336 -22.58 20.95 -4.09
C LEU A 336 -23.08 22.32 -3.61
N TYR A 337 -22.75 22.74 -2.39
CA TYR A 337 -23.00 24.11 -1.95
C TYR A 337 -21.77 25.02 -2.13
N ARG A 338 -20.57 24.45 -2.12
CA ARG A 338 -19.29 25.15 -2.28
C ARG A 338 -18.37 24.39 -3.24
N VAL A 339 -17.38 25.08 -3.82
CA VAL A 339 -16.40 24.49 -4.76
C VAL A 339 -15.52 23.42 -4.10
N GLN A 340 -15.37 23.50 -2.78
CA GLN A 340 -14.64 22.54 -1.95
C GLN A 340 -15.51 21.37 -1.47
N ASP A 341 -16.81 21.37 -1.73
CA ASP A 341 -17.69 20.27 -1.38
C ASP A 341 -17.57 19.21 -2.49
N PHE A 342 -17.31 17.97 -2.11
CA PHE A 342 -17.28 16.84 -3.06
C PHE A 342 -18.55 16.04 -2.85
N GLN A 343 -19.24 15.74 -3.95
CA GLN A 343 -20.35 14.79 -3.89
C GLN A 343 -19.81 13.38 -3.71
N ASP A 344 -20.63 12.53 -3.07
CA ASP A 344 -20.41 11.09 -3.05
C ASP A 344 -20.40 10.60 -4.50
N ALA A 345 -19.20 10.27 -4.99
CA ALA A 345 -18.97 9.93 -6.37
C ALA A 345 -17.90 8.85 -6.49
N ALA A 346 -17.98 8.08 -7.56
CA ALA A 346 -17.00 7.05 -7.86
C ALA A 346 -16.56 7.14 -9.32
N ALA A 347 -15.29 6.83 -9.57
CA ALA A 347 -14.73 6.83 -10.91
C ALA A 347 -13.95 5.55 -11.19
N ILE A 348 -14.07 5.03 -12.41
CA ILE A 348 -13.24 3.95 -12.93
C ILE A 348 -12.47 4.46 -14.13
N GLN A 349 -11.16 4.30 -14.08
CA GLN A 349 -10.24 4.72 -15.13
C GLN A 349 -9.78 3.52 -15.95
N PHE A 350 -9.86 3.64 -17.27
CA PHE A 350 -9.43 2.65 -18.25
C PHE A 350 -8.23 3.17 -19.03
N SER A 351 -7.16 2.38 -19.13
CA SER A 351 -6.09 2.66 -20.11
C SER A 351 -6.60 2.29 -21.50
N ILE A 352 -6.53 3.25 -22.42
CA ILE A 352 -7.01 3.10 -23.81
C ILE A 352 -5.99 2.31 -24.65
N ASP A 353 -4.71 2.41 -24.31
CA ASP A 353 -3.58 1.79 -24.99
C ASP A 353 -3.20 0.41 -24.42
N ALA A 354 -3.97 -0.10 -23.45
CA ALA A 354 -3.73 -1.35 -22.72
C ALA A 354 -2.40 -1.43 -21.95
N VAL A 355 -1.70 -0.30 -21.77
CA VAL A 355 -0.53 -0.22 -20.90
C VAL A 355 -0.97 -0.48 -19.46
N LYS A 356 -0.25 -1.38 -18.78
CA LYS A 356 -0.54 -1.75 -17.40
C LYS A 356 0.24 -0.87 -16.45
N GLY A 357 -0.36 -0.49 -15.32
CA GLY A 357 0.31 0.24 -14.25
C GLY A 357 -0.51 1.40 -13.72
N PHE A 358 0.14 2.27 -12.97
CA PHE A 358 -0.44 3.51 -12.46
C PHE A 358 -0.33 4.60 -13.54
N HIS A 359 -1.46 5.16 -13.95
CA HIS A 359 -1.54 6.17 -15.01
C HIS A 359 -1.86 7.59 -14.52
N GLY A 360 -2.00 7.79 -13.20
CA GLY A 360 -2.48 9.08 -12.68
C GLY A 360 -3.84 9.43 -13.27
N MET A 361 -3.96 10.58 -13.95
CA MET A 361 -5.15 10.98 -14.72
C MET A 361 -4.97 10.80 -16.25
N GLY A 362 -3.99 9.99 -16.66
CA GLY A 362 -3.55 9.83 -18.04
C GLY A 362 -2.46 10.82 -18.45
N SER A 363 -1.86 10.59 -19.61
CA SER A 363 -0.93 11.49 -20.29
C SER A 363 -1.21 11.52 -21.80
N GLU A 364 -0.52 12.39 -22.54
CA GLU A 364 -0.61 12.41 -24.01
C GLU A 364 -0.17 11.07 -24.62
N ASP A 365 0.88 10.46 -24.08
CA ASP A 365 1.41 9.17 -24.53
C ASP A 365 0.59 7.97 -24.03
N HIS A 366 -0.08 8.12 -22.88
CA HIS A 366 -0.87 7.07 -22.21
C HIS A 366 -2.26 7.61 -21.83
N PRO A 367 -3.16 7.77 -22.82
CA PRO A 367 -4.47 8.34 -22.57
C PRO A 367 -5.38 7.37 -21.81
N THR A 368 -6.23 7.93 -20.95
CA THR A 368 -7.19 7.14 -20.16
C THR A 368 -8.61 7.64 -20.33
N ASP A 369 -9.57 6.71 -20.37
CA ASP A 369 -11.00 7.01 -20.30
C ASP A 369 -11.47 6.90 -18.84
N ILE A 370 -12.26 7.86 -18.37
CA ILE A 370 -12.73 7.91 -16.98
C ILE A 370 -14.26 7.87 -16.98
N TRP A 371 -14.80 6.77 -16.48
CA TRP A 371 -16.24 6.66 -16.22
C TRP A 371 -16.49 7.18 -14.81
N PHE A 372 -17.25 8.25 -14.71
CA PHE A 372 -17.56 8.96 -13.46
C PHE A 372 -19.06 8.86 -13.19
N TRP A 373 -19.40 8.46 -11.96
CA TRP A 373 -20.78 8.34 -11.48
C TRP A 373 -20.99 9.19 -10.24
#